data_AF-X1KSQ4-F1
#
_entry.id   AF-X1KSQ4-F1
#
_cell.length_a   1.000
_cell.length_b   1.000
_cell.length_c   1.000
_cell.angle_alpha   90.00
_cell.angle_beta   90.00
_cell.angle_gamma   90.00
#
_symmetry.space_group_name_H-M   'P 1'
#
loop_
_entity.id
_entity.type
_entity.pdbx_description
1 polymer ?
#
loop_
_entity_poly.entity_id
_entity_poly.type
_entity_poly.pdbx_seq_one_letter_code
_entity_poly.pdbx_strand_id
1 'polypeptide(L)' 'MFKGSLVAMITPFTESGEIDERGIKELVEFHIKNGTNGIVPCGTTGESPTLSHEEHKKV' A
#
# COMPACT_ATOMS: atom_id res chain seq x y z
N MET A 1 -6.83 -16.05 12.24
CA MET A 1 -6.04 -15.34 13.28
C MET A 1 -4.97 -14.53 12.56
N PHE A 2 -5.02 -13.20 12.65
CA PHE A 2 -4.04 -12.30 12.02
C PHE A 2 -2.83 -12.13 12.96
N LYS A 3 -1.67 -12.65 12.59
CA LYS A 3 -0.45 -12.61 13.42
C LYS A 3 0.80 -12.63 12.55
N GLY A 4 1.91 -12.15 13.10
CA GLY A 4 3.19 -12.03 12.40
C GLY A 4 3.47 -10.58 11.96
N SER A 5 4.32 -10.42 10.94
CA SER A 5 4.67 -9.12 10.35
C SER A 5 3.59 -8.68 9.37
N LEU A 6 2.81 -7.67 9.76
CA LEU A 6 1.81 -7.03 8.91
C LEU A 6 2.32 -5.63 8.56
N VAL A 7 2.63 -5.38 7.29
CA VAL A 7 3.20 -4.09 6.87
C VAL A 7 2.08 -3.06 6.69
N ALA A 8 2.21 -1.90 7.34
CA ALA A 8 1.46 -0.70 6.98
C ALA A 8 2.12 -0.10 5.72
N MET A 9 1.61 -0.49 4.56
CA MET A 9 2.24 -0.20 3.27
C MET A 9 1.99 1.26 2.88
N ILE A 10 3.02 1.90 2.31
CA ILE A 10 2.88 3.23 1.70
C ILE A 10 2.00 3.15 0.45
N THR A 11 1.36 4.26 0.10
CA THR A 11 0.73 4.44 -1.21
C THR A 11 1.72 5.22 -2.08
N PRO A 12 2.45 4.60 -3.01
CA PRO A 12 3.37 5.34 -3.87
C PRO A 12 2.58 6.22 -4.84
N PHE A 13 3.09 7.43 -5.06
CA PHE A 13 2.55 8.39 -6.01
C PHE A 13 3.59 8.74 -7.08
N THR A 14 3.13 9.05 -8.28
CA THR A 14 3.95 9.61 -9.34
C THR A 14 4.37 11.04 -9.00
N GLU A 15 5.32 11.61 -9.76
CA GLU A 15 5.69 13.03 -9.60
C GLU A 15 4.52 14.00 -9.84
N SER A 16 3.52 13.58 -10.63
CA SER A 16 2.28 14.35 -10.85
C SER A 16 1.25 14.19 -9.71
N GLY A 17 1.54 13.37 -8.70
CA GLY A 17 0.67 13.11 -7.56
C GLY A 17 -0.44 12.09 -7.82
N GLU A 18 -0.37 11.36 -8.94
CA GLU A 18 -1.30 10.25 -9.22
C GLU A 18 -0.84 8.97 -8.53
N ILE A 19 -1.76 8.06 -8.22
CA ILE A 19 -1.38 6.73 -7.66
C ILE A 19 -0.45 6.01 -8.65
N ASP A 20 0.72 5.57 -8.16
CA ASP A 20 1.63 4.72 -8.90
C ASP A 20 1.28 3.24 -8.72
N GLU A 21 0.40 2.74 -9.60
CA GLU A 21 -0.02 1.33 -9.61
C GLU A 21 1.15 0.36 -9.84
N ARG A 22 2.16 0.78 -10.60
CA ARG A 22 3.35 -0.05 -10.84
C ARG A 22 4.17 -0.15 -9.55
N GLY A 23 4.39 0.96 -8.86
CA GLY A 23 5.05 1.00 -7.55
C GLY A 23 4.34 0.13 -6.53
N ILE A 24 3.00 0.17 -6.46
CA ILE A 24 2.20 -0.71 -5.60
C ILE A 24 2.50 -2.18 -5.90
N LYS A 25 2.47 -2.57 -7.19
CA LYS A 25 2.75 -3.95 -7.59
C LYS A 25 4.16 -4.39 -7.18
N GLU A 26 5.16 -3.54 -7.39
CA GLU A 26 6.55 -3.85 -7.02
C GLU A 26 6.71 -4.03 -5.50
N LEU A 27 6.03 -3.21 -4.68
CA LEU A 27 6.02 -3.36 -3.22
C LEU A 27 5.32 -4.64 -2.76
N VAL A 28 4.20 -4.99 -3.38
CA VAL A 28 3.48 -6.25 -3.09
C VAL A 28 4.40 -7.45 -3.38
N GLU A 29 5.03 -7.48 -4.56
CA GLU A 29 5.97 -8.54 -4.93
C GLU A 29 7.18 -8.61 -3.98
N PHE A 30 7.70 -7.46 -3.55
CA PHE A 30 8.75 -7.39 -2.54
C PHE A 30 8.30 -8.05 -1.22
N HIS A 31 7.11 -7.72 -0.73
CA HIS A 31 6.60 -8.28 0.53
C HIS A 31 6.29 -9.77 0.45
N ILE A 32 5.78 -10.24 -0.69
CA ILE A 32 5.58 -11.67 -0.99
C ILE A 32 6.93 -12.40 -0.94
N LYS A 33 7.93 -11.89 -1.68
CA LYS A 33 9.27 -12.50 -1.76
C LYS A 33 9.96 -12.59 -0.40
N ASN A 34 9.71 -11.63 0.49
CA ASN A 34 10.32 -11.57 1.81
C ASN A 34 9.47 -12.20 2.94
N GLY A 35 8.35 -12.85 2.61
CA GLY A 35 7.56 -13.61 3.58
C GLY A 35 6.79 -12.75 4.59
N THR A 36 6.37 -11.55 4.19
CA THR A 36 5.49 -10.70 5.03
C THR A 36 4.15 -11.41 5.24
N ASN A 37 3.62 -11.41 6.46
CA ASN A 37 2.42 -12.19 6.81
C ASN A 37 1.11 -11.52 6.37
N GLY A 38 1.14 -10.24 6.03
CA GLY A 38 0.01 -9.51 5.47
C GLY A 38 0.34 -8.05 5.17
N ILE A 39 -0.53 -7.42 4.38
CA ILE A 39 -0.40 -6.04 3.93
C ILE A 39 -1.62 -5.28 4.44
N VAL A 40 -1.38 -4.10 5.01
CA VAL A 40 -2.40 -3.13 5.41
C VAL A 40 -2.27 -1.93 4.46
N PRO A 41 -3.02 -1.90 3.35
CA PRO A 41 -3.06 -0.75 2.45
C PRO A 41 -3.88 0.39 3.06
N CYS A 42 -3.68 1.61 2.59
CA CYS A 42 -4.51 2.76 2.95
C CYS A 42 -4.66 2.97 4.48
N GLY A 43 -3.62 2.65 5.25
CA GLY A 43 -3.51 3.04 6.66
C GLY A 43 -3.00 4.48 6.80
N THR A 44 -2.61 4.87 8.02
CA THR A 44 -1.94 6.17 8.24
C THR A 44 -0.66 6.30 7.41
N THR A 45 0.15 5.23 7.35
CA THR A 45 1.37 5.19 6.53
C THR A 45 1.06 5.21 5.02
N GLY A 46 -0.12 4.73 4.63
CA GLY A 46 -0.60 4.80 3.25
C GLY A 46 -1.34 6.10 2.91
N GLU A 47 -1.20 7.13 3.75
CA GLU A 47 -1.75 8.48 3.53
C GLU A 47 -3.28 8.52 3.41
N SER A 48 -3.99 7.67 4.14
CA SER A 48 -5.46 7.59 4.06
C SER A 48 -6.25 8.91 4.24
N PRO A 49 -5.79 9.93 4.99
CA PRO A 49 -6.50 11.21 5.09
C PRO A 49 -6.44 12.07 3.82
N THR A 50 -5.50 11.81 2.90
CA THR A 50 -5.29 12.61 1.68
C THR A 50 -5.79 11.91 0.42
N LEU A 51 -6.14 10.62 0.50
CA LEU A 51 -6.80 9.91 -0.58
C LEU A 51 -8.28 10.27 -0.64
N SER A 52 -8.80 10.52 -1.85
CA SER A 52 -10.24 10.49 -2.08
C SER A 52 -10.81 9.09 -1.80
N HIS A 53 -12.12 8.99 -1.59
CA HIS A 53 -12.76 7.70 -1.35
C HIS A 53 -12.62 6.73 -2.53
N GLU A 54 -12.51 7.24 -3.75
CA GLU A 54 -12.31 6.42 -4.94
C GLU A 54 -10.86 5.94 -5.06
N GLU A 55 -9.89 6.79 -4.75
CA GLU A 55 -8.49 6.40 -4.65
C GLU A 55 -8.26 5.37 -3.54
N HIS A 56 -8.84 5.58 -2.36
CA HIS A 56 -8.77 4.63 -1.25
C HIS A 56 -9.35 3.26 -1.62
N LYS A 57 -10.45 3.19 -2.40
CA LYS A 57 -10.98 1.91 -2.89
C LYS A 57 -10.12 1.26 -3.97
N LYS A 58 -9.38 2.06 -4.73
CA LYS A 58 -8.57 1.61 -5.86
C LYS A 58 -7.27 0.95 -5.39
N VAL A 59 -6.69 1.49 -4.31
CA VAL A 59 -5.46 0.99 -3.65
C VAL A 59 -5.78 -0.22 -2.77
#